data_AF-A0A1B8Y7A2-F1
#
_entry.id   AF-A0A1B8Y7A2-F1
#
_cell.length_a   1.000
_cell.length_b   1.000
_cell.length_c   1.000
_cell.angle_alpha   90.00
_cell.angle_beta   90.00
_cell.angle_gamma   90.00
#
_symmetry.space_group_name_H-M   'P 1'
#
loop_
_entity.id
_entity.type
_entity.pdbx_description
1 polymer ?
#
loop_
_entity_poly.entity_id
_entity_poly.type
_entity_poly.pdbx_seq_one_letter_code
_entity_poly.pdbx_strand_id
1 'polypeptide(L)'
;LQPQHYRQLVEFRLAIEEINKNPSLLPNVTLGYHIYESCGNEMKAVRSILQILSGTKEPVPNYSCGRKRNIAGFIGDFKSETTVLSAQILSLFGFSQ
;
A
#
# COMPACT_ATOMS: atom_id res chain seq x y z
N LEU A 1 10.23 13.69 8.59
CA LEU A 1 9.81 13.49 7.18
C LEU A 1 10.62 14.41 6.31
N GLN A 2 11.40 13.87 5.36
CA GLN A 2 12.02 14.71 4.33
C GLN A 2 10.92 15.41 3.51
N PRO A 3 11.10 16.68 3.08
CA PRO A 3 10.06 17.44 2.38
C PRO A 3 9.49 16.73 1.13
N GLN A 4 10.32 15.94 0.45
CA GLN A 4 9.94 15.21 -0.76
C GLN A 4 8.92 14.09 -0.48
N HIS A 5 9.08 13.34 0.61
CA HIS A 5 8.11 12.28 0.99
C HIS A 5 6.75 12.87 1.33
N TYR A 6 6.72 14.03 2.00
CA TYR A 6 5.47 14.70 2.32
C TYR A 6 4.70 15.13 1.07
N ARG A 7 5.42 15.64 0.05
CA ARG A 7 4.81 16.02 -1.23
C ARG A 7 4.13 14.83 -1.92
N GLN A 8 4.83 13.70 -2.03
CA GLN A 8 4.28 12.49 -2.67
C GLN A 8 3.03 11.97 -1.96
N LEU A 9 2.99 12.04 -0.63
CA LEU A 9 1.81 11.66 0.15
C LEU A 9 0.60 12.56 -0.13
N VAL A 10 0.83 13.87 -0.23
CA VAL A 10 -0.24 14.84 -0.55
C VAL A 10 -0.72 14.64 -1.99
N GLU A 11 0.19 14.47 -2.95
CA GLU A 11 -0.14 14.20 -4.36
C GLU A 11 -0.97 12.92 -4.52
N PHE A 12 -0.57 11.83 -3.85
CA PHE A 12 -1.33 10.58 -3.87
C PHE A 12 -2.73 10.74 -3.28
N ARG A 13 -2.85 11.41 -2.12
CA ARG A 13 -4.16 11.70 -1.51
C ARG A 13 -5.06 12.49 -2.46
N LEU A 14 -4.51 13.54 -3.09
CA LEU A 14 -5.26 14.37 -4.01
C LEU A 14 -5.73 13.58 -5.23
N ALA A 15 -4.86 12.73 -5.80
CA ALA A 15 -5.21 11.87 -6.93
C ALA A 15 -6.40 10.94 -6.60
N ILE A 16 -6.42 10.35 -5.39
CA ILE A 16 -7.57 9.54 -4.95
C ILE A 16 -8.83 10.39 -4.78
N GLU A 17 -8.72 11.60 -4.21
CA GLU A 17 -9.85 12.52 -4.08
C GLU A 17 -10.42 12.94 -5.44
N GLU A 18 -9.56 13.18 -6.44
CA GLU A 18 -9.96 13.51 -7.81
C GLU A 18 -10.63 12.33 -8.53
N ILE A 19 -10.08 11.12 -8.40
CA ILE A 19 -10.68 9.90 -8.94
C ILE A 19 -12.08 9.70 -8.35
N ASN A 20 -12.20 9.77 -7.02
CA ASN A 20 -13.49 9.57 -6.34
C ASN A 20 -14.53 10.64 -6.66
N LYS A 21 -14.12 11.85 -7.08
CA LYS A 21 -15.02 12.94 -7.50
C LYS A 21 -15.37 12.88 -8.99
N ASN A 22 -14.65 12.10 -9.78
CA ASN A 22 -14.89 12.00 -11.22
C ASN A 22 -15.92 10.89 -11.51
N PRO A 23 -17.15 11.23 -11.93
CA PRO A 23 -18.19 10.22 -12.17
C PRO A 23 -17.88 9.30 -13.37
N SER A 24 -16.91 9.66 -14.21
CA SER A 24 -16.46 8.84 -15.34
C SER A 24 -15.41 7.79 -14.92
N LEU A 25 -14.78 7.96 -13.77
CA LEU A 25 -13.76 7.04 -13.24
C LEU A 25 -14.35 6.26 -12.06
N LEU A 26 -14.41 4.93 -12.18
CA LEU A 26 -14.89 4.04 -11.12
C LEU A 26 -16.28 4.45 -10.56
N PRO A 27 -17.32 4.53 -11.42
CA PRO A 27 -18.65 4.94 -10.98
C PRO A 27 -19.18 3.98 -9.90
N ASN A 28 -19.79 4.55 -8.86
CA ASN A 28 -20.34 3.82 -7.70
C ASN A 28 -19.28 3.05 -6.86
N VAL A 29 -18.01 3.40 -6.97
CA VAL A 29 -16.92 2.84 -6.16
C VAL A 29 -16.17 3.99 -5.49
N THR A 30 -15.90 3.85 -4.19
CA THR A 30 -15.03 4.77 -3.45
C THR A 30 -13.68 4.09 -3.22
N LEU A 31 -12.62 4.65 -3.77
CA LEU A 31 -11.25 4.25 -3.46
C LEU A 31 -10.85 4.77 -2.07
N GLY A 32 -10.49 3.84 -1.20
CA GLY A 32 -9.74 4.12 0.03
C GLY A 32 -8.26 3.79 -0.14
N TYR A 33 -7.46 4.07 0.88
CA TYR A 33 -6.03 3.74 0.87
C TYR A 33 -5.50 3.42 2.27
N HIS A 34 -4.40 2.67 2.31
CA HIS A 34 -3.56 2.45 3.48
C HIS A 34 -2.16 2.96 3.16
N ILE A 35 -1.66 3.91 3.94
CA ILE A 35 -0.32 4.49 3.74
C ILE A 35 0.56 4.08 4.91
N TYR A 36 1.73 3.52 4.58
CA TYR A 36 2.75 3.12 5.54
C TYR A 36 4.11 3.65 5.08
N GLU A 37 4.99 3.94 6.03
CA GLU A 37 6.33 4.47 5.76
C GLU A 37 7.40 3.41 6.06
N SER A 38 8.17 3.01 5.05
CA SER A 38 9.32 2.12 5.20
C SER A 38 10.55 2.85 5.75
N CYS A 39 10.62 4.17 5.59
CA CYS A 39 11.83 4.99 5.75
C CYS A 39 13.05 4.45 4.96
N GLY A 40 12.83 3.74 3.85
CA GLY A 40 13.89 3.08 3.08
C GLY A 40 14.59 1.94 3.83
N ASN A 41 13.92 1.35 4.84
CA ASN A 41 14.39 0.19 5.59
C ASN A 41 13.60 -1.05 5.17
N GLU A 42 14.32 -2.10 4.77
CA GLU A 42 13.76 -3.36 4.27
C GLU A 42 12.82 -4.03 5.28
N MET A 43 13.23 -4.17 6.54
CA MET A 43 12.42 -4.80 7.58
C MET A 43 11.14 -4.02 7.86
N LYS A 44 11.17 -2.68 7.79
CA LYS A 44 9.97 -1.85 7.90
C LYS A 44 9.06 -2.03 6.68
N ALA A 45 9.59 -2.09 5.46
CA ALA A 45 8.81 -2.35 4.25
C ALA A 45 8.08 -3.70 4.34
N VAL A 46 8.79 -4.77 4.73
CA VAL A 46 8.21 -6.11 4.97
C VAL A 46 7.09 -6.03 6.02
N ARG A 47 7.35 -5.38 7.16
CA ARG A 47 6.34 -5.22 8.22
C ARG A 47 5.09 -4.49 7.71
N SER A 48 5.25 -3.42 6.94
CA SER A 48 4.15 -2.65 6.37
C SER A 48 3.30 -3.48 5.41
N ILE A 49 3.92 -4.24 4.50
CA ILE A 49 3.19 -5.13 3.58
C ILE A 49 2.40 -6.18 4.34
N LEU A 50 3.04 -6.84 5.31
CA LEU A 50 2.38 -7.86 6.12
C LEU A 50 1.23 -7.28 6.94
N GLN A 51 1.35 -6.06 7.48
CA GLN A 51 0.25 -5.36 8.17
C GLN A 51 -0.93 -5.06 7.22
N ILE A 52 -0.65 -4.64 5.98
CA ILE A 52 -1.71 -4.38 4.98
C ILE A 52 -2.43 -5.69 4.61
N LEU A 53 -1.67 -6.75 4.32
CA LEU A 53 -2.18 -8.07 3.92
C LEU A 53 -2.93 -8.77 5.06
N SER A 54 -2.40 -8.73 6.29
CA SER A 54 -3.06 -9.33 7.46
C SER A 54 -4.28 -8.53 7.89
N GLY A 55 -4.26 -7.23 7.62
CA GLY A 55 -5.28 -6.32 8.05
C GLY A 55 -5.35 -6.05 9.53
N THR A 56 -4.25 -6.27 10.23
CA THR A 56 -4.08 -6.06 11.66
C THR A 56 -3.02 -4.99 11.91
N LYS A 57 -3.07 -4.31 13.07
CA LYS A 57 -2.02 -3.36 13.45
C LYS A 57 -0.65 -4.03 13.63
N GLU A 58 -0.61 -5.28 14.10
CA GLU A 58 0.62 -6.05 14.21
C GLU A 58 0.67 -7.17 13.16
N PRO A 59 1.81 -7.42 12.50
CA PRO A 59 1.94 -8.54 11.58
C PRO A 59 1.74 -9.86 12.34
N VAL A 60 0.87 -10.73 11.82
CA VAL A 60 0.58 -12.02 12.45
C VAL A 60 1.41 -13.09 11.73
N PRO A 61 2.44 -13.68 12.38
CA PRO A 61 3.09 -14.88 11.84
C PRO A 61 2.09 -16.04 11.89
N ASN A 62 1.98 -16.80 10.78
CA ASN A 62 0.93 -17.79 10.51
C ASN A 62 -0.43 -17.17 10.10
N TYR A 63 -0.51 -16.72 8.84
CA TYR A 63 -1.69 -16.12 8.22
C TYR A 63 -2.97 -16.91 8.52
N SER A 64 -3.84 -16.33 9.34
CA SER A 64 -5.25 -16.69 9.44
C SER A 64 -6.02 -15.71 8.57
N CYS A 65 -6.69 -16.21 7.53
CA CYS A 65 -7.50 -15.39 6.64
C CYS A 65 -8.64 -14.75 7.44
N GLY A 66 -8.43 -13.51 7.89
CA GLY A 66 -9.48 -12.67 8.45
C GLY A 66 -10.53 -12.31 7.39
N ARG A 67 -11.34 -11.27 7.65
CA ARG A 67 -12.28 -10.76 6.63
C ARG A 67 -11.51 -10.40 5.36
N LYS A 68 -11.89 -11.03 4.23
CA LYS A 68 -11.32 -10.78 2.91
C LYS A 68 -11.30 -9.27 2.65
N ARG A 69 -10.09 -8.71 2.47
CA ARG A 69 -9.91 -7.29 2.16
C ARG A 69 -9.97 -7.10 0.66
N ASN A 70 -10.66 -6.04 0.23
CA ASN A 70 -10.71 -5.64 -1.17
C ASN A 70 -9.50 -4.75 -1.47
N ILE A 71 -8.32 -5.36 -1.58
CA ILE A 71 -7.09 -4.66 -1.99
C ILE A 71 -7.07 -4.64 -3.51
N ALA A 72 -7.06 -3.44 -4.09
CA ALA A 72 -6.97 -3.27 -5.55
C ALA A 72 -5.53 -3.37 -6.07
N GLY A 73 -4.54 -2.98 -5.26
CA GLY A 73 -3.13 -3.01 -5.62
C GLY A 73 -2.25 -2.30 -4.59
N PHE A 74 -0.96 -2.25 -4.88
CA PHE A 74 0.07 -1.62 -4.06
C PHE A 74 0.82 -0.57 -4.89
N ILE A 75 1.20 0.54 -4.26
CA ILE A 75 2.03 1.60 -4.87
C ILE A 75 3.21 1.83 -3.94
N GLY A 76 4.42 1.87 -4.49
CA GLY A 76 5.66 2.03 -3.74
C GLY A 76 6.75 1.04 -4.20
N ASP A 77 7.89 0.98 -3.54
CA ASP A 77 8.44 1.98 -2.59
C ASP A 77 9.36 2.98 -3.34
N PHE A 78 9.85 4.00 -2.64
CA PHE A 78 10.73 5.02 -3.19
C PHE A 78 12.14 4.50 -3.49
N LYS A 79 12.67 3.58 -2.68
CA LYS A 79 13.99 2.99 -2.87
C LYS A 79 13.91 1.65 -3.60
N SER A 80 14.82 1.42 -4.53
CA SER A 80 14.85 0.18 -5.33
C SER A 80 15.00 -1.08 -4.48
N GLU A 81 15.81 -1.03 -3.42
CA GLU A 81 16.02 -2.18 -2.53
C GLU A 81 14.73 -2.61 -1.83
N THR A 82 13.99 -1.63 -1.28
CA THR A 82 12.70 -1.91 -0.63
C THR A 82 11.61 -2.27 -1.63
N THR A 83 11.61 -1.70 -2.85
CA THR A 83 10.67 -2.05 -3.92
C THR A 83 10.84 -3.48 -4.40
N VAL A 84 12.07 -3.95 -4.65
CA VAL A 84 12.32 -5.33 -5.09
C VAL A 84 11.85 -6.31 -4.03
N LEU A 85 12.17 -6.06 -2.76
CA LEU A 85 11.73 -6.89 -1.64
C LEU A 85 10.19 -6.89 -1.52
N SER A 86 9.57 -5.74 -1.71
CA SER A 86 8.11 -5.58 -1.68
C SER A 86 7.43 -6.39 -2.78
N ALA A 87 7.92 -6.27 -4.01
CA ALA A 87 7.41 -6.99 -5.18
C ALA A 87 7.55 -8.51 -5.01
N GLN A 88 8.67 -8.99 -4.47
CA GLN A 88 8.87 -10.41 -4.18
C GLN A 88 7.79 -10.94 -3.23
N ILE A 89 7.52 -10.25 -2.12
CA ILE A 89 6.50 -10.68 -1.16
C ILE A 89 5.10 -10.61 -1.78
N LEU A 90 4.76 -9.48 -2.42
CA LEU A 90 3.45 -9.26 -3.02
C LEU A 90 3.12 -10.29 -4.12
N SER A 91 4.12 -10.71 -4.88
CA SER A 91 3.95 -11.73 -5.92
C SER A 91 3.49 -13.09 -5.36
N LEU A 92 3.91 -13.44 -4.13
CA LEU A 92 3.47 -14.67 -3.45
C LEU A 92 1.97 -14.64 -3.12
N PHE A 93 1.38 -13.45 -3.02
CA PHE A 93 -0.04 -13.24 -2.74
C PHE A 93 -0.84 -12.86 -4.00
N GLY A 94 -0.23 -12.92 -5.18
CA GLY A 94 -0.89 -12.64 -6.47
C GLY A 94 -1.06 -11.15 -6.78
N PHE A 95 -0.32 -10.26 -6.11
CA PHE A 95 -0.31 -8.84 -6.43
C PHE A 95 0.92 -8.49 -7.27
N SER A 96 0.71 -7.77 -8.38
CA SER A 96 1.78 -7.10 -9.12
C SER A 96 1.97 -5.69 -8.57
N GLN A 97 3.22 -5.34 -8.28
CA GLN A 97 3.66 -3.99 -7.92
C GLN A 97 4.69 -3.53 -8.94
#